data_AF-A0A2D8GD51-F1
#
_entry.id   AF-A0A2D8GD51-F1
#
_cell.length_a   1.000
_cell.length_b   1.000
_cell.length_c   1.000
_cell.angle_alpha   90.00
_cell.angle_beta   90.00
_cell.angle_gamma   90.00
#
_symmetry.space_group_name_H-M   'P 1'
#
loop_
_entity.id
_entity.type
_entity.pdbx_description
1 polymer ?
#
loop_
_entity_poly.entity_id
_entity_poly.type
_entity_poly.pdbx_seq_one_letter_code
_entity_poly.pdbx_strand_id
1 'polypeptide(L)'
;MKLDYKSTLIGIILGIIGLFAFFLFLGNIKTELSLSFGDSVNSKFLDIQLENINTIISYNIRYDNEWDKNNNWLLRRERLCRQLRDYNPSIFGIQEGLLHQVAYIDIALPNYN
;
A
#
# COMPACT_ATOMS: atom_id res chain seq x y z
N MET A 1 45.67 17.10 -10.85
CA MET A 1 45.23 17.15 -9.44
C MET A 1 45.66 15.86 -8.76
N LYS A 2 46.57 15.91 -7.78
CA LYS A 2 46.99 14.69 -7.05
C LYS A 2 45.89 14.37 -6.05
N LEU A 3 45.16 13.28 -6.29
CA LEU A 3 44.14 12.80 -5.35
C LEU A 3 44.83 12.30 -4.10
N ASP A 4 44.52 12.91 -2.95
CA ASP A 4 44.98 12.41 -1.67
C ASP A 4 44.16 11.16 -1.31
N TYR A 5 44.75 10.01 -1.63
CA TYR A 5 44.13 8.70 -1.47
C TYR A 5 43.80 8.41 0.00
N LYS A 6 44.54 8.99 0.97
CA LYS A 6 44.25 8.81 2.39
C LYS A 6 42.93 9.47 2.78
N SER A 7 42.72 10.70 2.35
CA SER A 7 41.49 11.47 2.60
C SER A 7 40.28 10.88 1.87
N THR A 8 40.50 10.37 0.65
CA THR A 8 39.45 9.70 -0.14
C THR A 8 39.03 8.36 0.48
N LEU A 9 39.99 7.58 0.98
CA LEU A 9 39.74 6.31 1.65
C LEU A 9 38.91 6.49 2.94
N ILE A 10 39.20 7.53 3.73
CA ILE A 10 38.45 7.87 4.95
C ILE A 10 36.98 8.16 4.62
N GLY A 11 36.71 8.93 3.56
CA GLY A 11 35.35 9.23 3.12
C GLY A 11 34.56 7.98 2.70
N ILE A 12 35.21 7.05 1.99
CA ILE A 12 34.59 5.78 1.58
C ILE A 12 34.26 4.92 2.81
N ILE A 13 35.20 4.80 3.75
CA ILE A 13 35.00 4.02 4.99
C ILE A 13 33.86 4.61 5.83
N LEU A 14 33.82 5.94 6.00
CA LEU A 14 32.76 6.62 6.72
C LEU A 14 31.39 6.45 6.04
N GLY A 15 31.36 6.45 4.70
CA GLY A 15 30.15 6.17 3.92
C GLY A 15 29.61 4.75 4.15
N ILE A 16 30.49 3.74 4.13
CA ILE A 16 30.10 2.34 4.38
C ILE A 16 29.59 2.17 5.82
N ILE A 17 30.29 2.75 6.80
CA ILE A 17 29.88 2.71 8.21
C ILE A 17 28.53 3.42 8.41
N GLY A 18 28.34 4.58 7.78
CA GLY A 18 27.07 5.31 7.82
C GLY A 18 25.90 4.52 7.24
N LEU A 19 26.13 3.84 6.12
CA LEU A 19 25.13 2.96 5.51
C LEU A 19 24.79 1.77 6.42
N PHE A 20 25.79 1.14 7.04
CA PHE A 20 25.59 0.03 7.97
C PHE A 20 24.85 0.48 9.25
N ALA A 21 25.19 1.66 9.80
CA ALA A 21 24.52 2.25 10.94
C ALA A 21 23.06 2.61 10.63
N PHE A 22 22.78 3.13 9.43
CA PHE A 22 21.42 3.38 8.95
C PHE A 22 20.60 2.09 8.91
N PHE A 23 21.15 1.00 8.36
CA PHE A 23 20.48 -0.30 8.37
C PHE A 23 20.36 -0.95 9.76
N LEU A 24 21.28 -0.69 10.69
CA LEU A 24 21.12 -1.13 12.10
C LEU A 24 20.03 -0.33 12.82
N PHE A 25 19.94 0.99 12.56
CA PHE A 25 18.92 1.86 13.12
C PHE A 25 17.52 1.52 12.56
N LEU A 26 17.42 1.26 11.25
CA LEU A 26 16.18 0.81 10.59
C LEU A 26 15.88 -0.68 10.78
N GLY A 27 16.88 -1.51 11.03
CA GLY A 27 16.72 -2.95 11.28
C GLY A 27 16.01 -3.23 12.62
N ASN A 28 16.04 -2.26 13.54
CA ASN A 28 15.24 -2.27 14.77
C ASN A 28 13.87 -1.61 14.61
N ILE A 29 13.57 -0.99 13.46
CA ILE A 29 12.19 -0.65 13.13
C ILE A 29 11.55 -1.94 12.67
N LYS A 30 11.08 -2.73 13.64
CA LYS A 30 10.06 -3.72 13.39
C LYS A 30 8.91 -2.96 12.73
N THR A 31 8.80 -3.10 11.41
CA THR A 31 7.58 -2.76 10.69
C THR A 31 6.58 -3.85 11.04
N GLU A 32 6.09 -3.83 12.28
CA GLU A 32 4.96 -4.67 12.67
C GLU A 32 3.73 -4.04 12.02
N LEU A 33 3.41 -4.47 10.80
CA LEU A 33 2.02 -4.43 10.36
C LEU A 33 1.26 -5.47 11.21
N SER A 34 0.85 -5.03 12.40
CA SER A 34 0.03 -5.81 13.32
C SER A 34 -1.43 -5.67 12.90
N LEU A 35 -1.95 -6.69 12.19
CA LEU A 35 -3.38 -6.90 12.07
C LEU A 35 -3.77 -7.88 13.19
N SER A 36 -4.15 -7.32 14.33
CA SER A 36 -4.74 -8.09 15.42
C SER A 36 -6.22 -8.35 15.09
N PHE A 37 -6.50 -9.50 14.48
CA PHE A 37 -7.83 -10.10 14.59
C PHE A 37 -7.86 -10.80 15.95
N GLY A 38 -8.47 -10.14 16.92
CA GLY A 38 -8.52 -10.59 18.30
C GLY A 38 -9.34 -11.86 18.43
N ASP A 39 -8.68 -12.98 18.70
CA ASP A 39 -9.34 -14.18 19.19
C ASP A 39 -9.56 -14.10 20.72
N SER A 40 -10.80 -14.39 21.12
CA SER A 40 -11.34 -14.62 22.46
C SER A 40 -11.66 -13.40 23.35
N VAL A 41 -12.60 -12.55 22.92
CA VAL A 41 -13.41 -11.74 23.85
C VAL A 41 -14.81 -12.34 23.97
N ASN A 42 -15.08 -12.86 25.17
CA ASN A 42 -16.38 -13.23 25.75
C ASN A 42 -17.52 -13.51 24.74
N SER A 43 -17.76 -14.79 24.49
CA SER A 43 -18.67 -15.40 23.50
C SER A 43 -20.18 -15.14 23.71
N LYS A 44 -20.56 -14.01 24.30
CA LYS A 44 -21.98 -13.65 24.52
C LYS A 44 -22.36 -12.24 24.06
N PHE A 45 -21.40 -11.43 23.65
CA PHE A 45 -21.64 -10.08 23.11
C PHE A 45 -21.17 -9.93 21.65
N LEU A 46 -20.55 -10.97 21.09
CA LEU A 46 -20.02 -11.02 19.73
C LEU A 46 -20.84 -11.94 18.81
N ASP A 47 -22.15 -12.09 19.08
CA ASP A 47 -23.11 -12.69 18.15
C ASP A 47 -23.72 -11.63 17.21
N ILE A 48 -23.08 -10.47 17.08
CA ILE A 48 -23.35 -9.58 15.95
C ILE A 48 -22.75 -10.28 14.74
N GLN A 49 -23.62 -10.85 13.90
CA GLN A 49 -23.32 -11.57 12.67
C GLN A 49 -22.12 -10.93 11.95
N LEU A 50 -20.94 -11.51 12.14
CA LEU A 50 -19.83 -11.28 11.22
C LEU A 50 -20.28 -11.92 9.92
N GLU A 51 -20.79 -11.10 8.99
CA GLU A 51 -20.80 -11.49 7.58
C GLU A 51 -19.43 -12.08 7.27
N ASN A 52 -19.40 -13.29 6.71
CA ASN A 52 -18.15 -13.97 6.42
C ASN A 52 -17.27 -13.07 5.54
N ILE A 53 -16.26 -12.43 6.14
CA ILE A 53 -15.26 -11.63 5.43
C ILE A 53 -14.39 -12.64 4.68
N ASN A 54 -14.73 -12.88 3.41
CA ASN A 54 -14.12 -13.94 2.63
C ASN A 54 -12.83 -13.49 1.94
N THR A 55 -12.73 -12.21 1.57
CA THR A 55 -11.60 -11.72 0.76
C THR A 55 -11.35 -10.24 1.03
N ILE A 56 -10.07 -9.90 1.22
CA ILE A 56 -9.59 -8.53 1.43
C ILE A 56 -8.57 -8.21 0.35
N ILE A 57 -8.69 -7.05 -0.29
CA ILE A 57 -7.77 -6.60 -1.36
C ILE A 57 -7.08 -5.29 -0.97
N SER A 58 -5.80 -5.17 -1.30
CA SER A 58 -5.08 -3.89 -1.32
C SER A 58 -4.65 -3.60 -2.76
N TYR A 59 -5.01 -2.44 -3.29
CA TYR A 59 -4.82 -2.13 -4.70
C TYR A 59 -4.28 -0.71 -4.94
N ASN A 60 -3.05 -0.61 -5.45
CA ASN A 60 -2.55 0.64 -5.98
C ASN A 60 -3.14 0.87 -7.37
N ILE A 61 -3.99 1.89 -7.48
CA ILE A 61 -4.78 2.15 -8.70
C ILE A 61 -4.08 3.10 -9.68
N ARG A 62 -2.90 3.62 -9.30
CA ARG A 62 -2.13 4.66 -9.98
C ARG A 62 -2.94 5.95 -10.18
N TYR A 63 -2.45 7.06 -9.62
CA TYR A 63 -3.16 8.33 -9.71
C TYR A 63 -3.33 8.79 -11.16
N ASP A 64 -4.37 9.58 -11.40
CA ASP A 64 -4.65 10.10 -12.73
C ASP A 64 -3.57 11.12 -13.16
N ASN A 65 -2.90 10.82 -14.27
CA ASN A 65 -1.84 11.64 -14.84
C ASN A 65 -1.96 11.69 -16.38
N GLU A 66 -1.76 12.87 -16.95
CA GLU A 66 -1.74 13.10 -18.41
C GLU A 66 -0.60 12.34 -19.11
N TRP A 67 0.52 12.12 -18.41
CA TRP A 67 1.69 11.45 -19.00
C TRP A 67 1.51 9.95 -19.23
N ASP A 68 0.49 9.33 -18.64
CA ASP A 68 0.26 7.89 -18.78
C ASP A 68 -0.29 7.51 -20.16
N LYS A 69 -0.70 8.47 -21.01
CA LYS A 69 -1.15 8.29 -22.41
C LYS A 69 -2.13 7.12 -22.57
N ASN A 70 -1.69 6.01 -23.16
CA ASN A 70 -2.51 4.80 -23.39
C ASN A 70 -2.89 4.07 -22.09
N ASN A 71 -2.20 4.36 -20.99
CA ASN A 71 -2.49 3.88 -19.64
C ASN A 71 -3.18 4.95 -18.79
N ASN A 72 -3.76 6.00 -19.39
CA ASN A 72 -4.49 7.01 -18.63
C ASN A 72 -5.64 6.37 -17.82
N TRP A 73 -5.94 6.97 -16.66
CA TRP A 73 -7.00 6.53 -15.76
C TRP A 73 -8.34 6.31 -16.47
N LEU A 74 -8.74 7.20 -17.38
CA LEU A 74 -10.01 7.13 -18.10
C LEU A 74 -10.17 5.83 -18.90
N LEU A 75 -9.07 5.26 -19.38
CA LEU A 75 -9.04 3.99 -20.11
C LEU A 75 -8.98 2.76 -19.18
N ARG A 76 -8.51 2.92 -17.94
CA ARG A 76 -8.31 1.82 -16.98
C ARG A 76 -9.46 1.66 -15.98
N ARG A 77 -10.16 2.75 -15.65
CA ARG A 77 -11.14 2.81 -14.55
C ARG A 77 -12.23 1.75 -14.62
N GLU A 78 -12.72 1.44 -15.83
CA GLU A 78 -13.76 0.43 -16.03
C GLU A 78 -13.22 -0.99 -15.77
N ARG A 79 -12.02 -1.29 -16.27
CA ARG A 79 -11.35 -2.57 -16.04
C ARG A 79 -11.07 -2.80 -14.55
N LEU A 80 -10.66 -1.76 -13.83
CA LEU A 80 -10.45 -1.82 -12.38
C LEU A 80 -11.75 -2.17 -11.65
N CYS A 81 -12.86 -1.49 -11.96
CA CYS A 81 -14.15 -1.78 -11.32
C CYS A 81 -14.65 -3.17 -11.67
N ARG A 82 -14.40 -3.64 -12.91
CA ARG A 82 -14.70 -5.01 -13.31
C ARG A 82 -13.90 -6.03 -12.48
N GLN A 83 -12.61 -5.82 -12.27
CA GLN A 83 -11.80 -6.70 -11.42
C GLN A 83 -12.36 -6.76 -9.99
N LEU A 84 -12.71 -5.62 -9.40
CA LEU A 84 -13.30 -5.60 -8.06
C LEU A 84 -14.64 -6.35 -8.00
N ARG A 85 -15.50 -6.24 -9.02
CA ARG A 85 -16.72 -7.05 -9.12
C ARG A 85 -16.45 -8.54 -9.29
N ASP A 86 -15.46 -8.90 -10.11
CA ASP A 86 -15.12 -10.30 -10.40
C ASP A 86 -14.54 -10.99 -9.15
N TYR A 87 -13.71 -10.31 -8.37
CA TYR A 87 -13.18 -10.84 -7.12
C TYR A 87 -14.15 -10.73 -5.94
N ASN A 88 -15.12 -9.80 -6.02
CA ASN A 88 -16.13 -9.52 -4.99
C ASN A 88 -15.53 -9.51 -3.56
N PRO A 89 -14.48 -8.71 -3.28
CA PRO A 89 -13.90 -8.64 -1.94
C PRO A 89 -14.94 -8.14 -0.95
N SER A 90 -14.86 -8.57 0.30
CA SER A 90 -15.68 -8.00 1.38
C SER A 90 -15.18 -6.58 1.73
N ILE A 91 -13.86 -6.37 1.67
CA ILE A 91 -13.22 -5.08 1.94
C ILE A 91 -12.07 -4.89 0.94
N PHE A 92 -11.89 -3.68 0.42
CA PHE A 92 -10.70 -3.34 -0.35
C PHE A 92 -10.17 -1.95 0.01
N GLY A 93 -8.84 -1.83 0.03
CA GLY A 93 -8.14 -0.55 0.18
C GLY A 93 -7.51 -0.13 -1.14
N ILE A 94 -7.55 1.18 -1.43
CA ILE A 94 -6.90 1.76 -2.61
C ILE A 94 -5.74 2.69 -2.22
N GLN A 95 -4.70 2.74 -3.06
CA GLN A 95 -3.63 3.74 -2.96
C GLN A 95 -3.54 4.57 -4.25
N GLU A 96 -2.98 5.78 -4.13
CA GLU A 96 -2.87 6.76 -5.22
C GLU A 96 -4.24 7.20 -5.80
N GLY A 97 -5.35 7.04 -5.08
CA GLY A 97 -6.67 7.48 -5.54
C GLY A 97 -6.89 8.98 -5.31
N LEU A 98 -6.89 9.76 -6.39
CA LEU A 98 -7.33 11.16 -6.34
C LEU A 98 -8.86 11.23 -6.14
N LEU A 99 -9.36 12.35 -5.61
CA LEU A 99 -10.77 12.51 -5.23
C LEU A 99 -11.76 12.10 -6.34
N HIS A 100 -11.49 12.50 -7.60
CA HIS A 100 -12.35 12.13 -8.74
C HIS A 100 -12.26 10.64 -9.10
N GLN A 101 -11.14 9.99 -8.83
CA GLN A 101 -10.98 8.55 -9.03
C GLN A 101 -11.75 7.78 -7.96
N VAL A 102 -11.67 8.21 -6.69
CA VAL A 102 -12.43 7.63 -5.57
C VAL A 102 -13.93 7.80 -5.82
N ALA A 103 -14.38 9.02 -6.16
CA ALA A 103 -15.79 9.29 -6.47
C ALA A 103 -16.31 8.44 -7.64
N TYR A 104 -15.48 8.22 -8.67
CA TYR A 104 -15.85 7.31 -9.75
C TYR A 104 -16.02 5.86 -9.28
N ILE A 105 -15.11 5.36 -8.45
CA ILE A 105 -15.16 3.99 -7.91
C ILE A 105 -16.42 3.80 -7.05
N ASP A 106 -16.72 4.77 -6.18
CA ASP A 106 -17.91 4.81 -5.32
C ASP A 106 -19.21 4.70 -6.15
N ILE A 107 -19.35 5.55 -7.18
CA ILE A 107 -20.49 5.51 -8.11
C ILE A 107 -20.55 4.19 -8.89
N ALA A 108 -19.40 3.65 -9.31
CA ALA A 108 -19.32 2.45 -10.14
C ALA A 108 -19.53 1.14 -9.36
N LEU A 109 -19.41 1.16 -8.03
CA LEU A 109 -19.51 0.02 -7.14
C LEU A 109 -20.53 0.29 -6.01
N PRO A 110 -21.81 0.54 -6.32
CA PRO A 110 -22.83 0.96 -5.35
C PRO A 110 -23.16 -0.07 -4.26
N ASN A 111 -22.69 -1.31 -4.41
CA ASN A 111 -22.85 -2.37 -3.42
C ASN A 111 -21.80 -2.29 -2.30
N TYR A 112 -20.82 -1.40 -2.43
CA TYR A 112 -19.83 -1.09 -1.42
C TYR A 112 -20.22 0.26 -0.81
N ASN A 113 -20.66 0.25 0.45
CA ASN A 113 -21.06 1.44 1.22
C ASN A 113 -20.17 1.62 2.44
#